data_AF-A0A3E2TJH8-F1
#
_entry.id   AF-A0A3E2TJH8-F1
#
_cell.length_a   1.000
_cell.length_b   1.000
_cell.length_c   1.000
_cell.angle_alpha   90.00
_cell.angle_beta   90.00
_cell.angle_gamma   90.00
#
_symmetry.space_group_name_H-M   'P 1'
#
loop_
_entity.id
_entity.type
_entity.pdbx_description
1 polymer ?
#
loop_
_entity_poly.entity_id
_entity_poly.type
_entity_poly.pdbx_seq_one_letter_code
_entity_poly.pdbx_strand_id
1 'polypeptide(L)' 'MVREELIKLASDNLNIDFADMDMSTKLSELDIDSIDMLDFIMVVEDKYNIEFEEDELDEIETLSDIAELIESKN' A
#
# COMPACT_ATOMS: atom_id res chain seq x y z
N MET A 1 -6.50 12.20 2.43
CA MET A 1 -7.53 11.29 2.99
C MET A 1 -7.19 9.85 2.66
N VAL A 2 -6.92 9.52 1.39
CA VAL A 2 -6.45 8.18 0.96
C VAL A 2 -5.21 7.75 1.77
N ARG A 3 -4.20 8.63 1.87
CA ARG A 3 -2.95 8.39 2.62
C ARG A 3 -3.13 7.93 4.07
N GLU A 4 -3.97 8.61 4.85
CA GLU A 4 -4.23 8.26 6.25
C GLU A 4 -4.98 6.92 6.38
N GLU A 5 -5.91 6.65 5.45
CA GLU A 5 -6.61 5.37 5.43
C GLU A 5 -5.68 4.22 5.04
N LEU A 6 -4.77 4.45 4.10
CA LEU A 6 -3.75 3.49 3.66
C LEU A 6 -2.83 3.11 4.81
N ILE A 7 -2.35 4.09 5.57
CA ILE A 7 -1.55 3.89 6.78
C ILE A 7 -2.28 2.99 7.77
N LYS A 8 -3.56 3.27 8.03
CA LYS A 8 -4.36 2.48 8.95
C LYS A 8 -4.56 1.05 8.46
N LEU A 9 -4.83 0.89 7.16
CA LEU A 9 -4.98 -0.40 6.51
C LEU A 9 -3.70 -1.23 6.55
N ALA A 10 -2.57 -0.59 6.27
CA ALA A 10 -1.27 -1.21 6.32
C ALA A 10 -0.94 -1.62 7.76
N SER A 11 -1.26 -0.78 8.75
CA SER A 11 -1.07 -1.14 10.15
C SER A 11 -1.91 -2.35 10.57
N ASP A 12 -3.17 -2.39 10.16
CA ASP A 12 -4.11 -3.47 10.51
C ASP A 12 -3.80 -4.79 9.79
N ASN A 13 -3.34 -4.76 8.52
CA ASN A 13 -3.12 -5.96 7.71
C ASN A 13 -1.67 -6.46 7.75
N LEU A 14 -0.70 -5.54 7.65
CA LEU A 14 0.73 -5.88 7.65
C LEU A 14 1.30 -5.94 9.07
N ASN A 15 0.51 -5.58 10.08
CA ASN A 15 0.90 -5.57 11.50
C ASN A 15 2.15 -4.71 11.77
N ILE A 16 2.26 -3.62 11.00
CA ILE A 16 3.35 -2.66 11.06
C ILE A 16 2.91 -1.44 11.88
N ASP A 17 3.79 -0.98 12.77
CA ASP A 17 3.55 0.22 13.54
C ASP A 17 3.93 1.47 12.72
N PHE A 18 2.96 2.01 11.99
CA PHE A 18 3.14 3.23 11.20
C PHE A 18 3.12 4.51 12.05
N ALA A 19 3.08 4.43 13.39
CA ALA A 19 3.09 5.61 14.26
C ALA A 19 4.30 6.53 14.02
N ASP A 20 5.42 5.97 13.55
CA ASP A 20 6.66 6.70 13.24
C ASP A 20 7.12 6.54 11.76
N MET A 21 6.31 5.92 10.89
CA MET A 21 6.71 5.69 9.50
C MET A 21 6.24 6.78 8.56
N ASP A 22 7.14 7.19 7.68
CA ASP A 22 6.83 8.09 6.58
C ASP A 22 6.24 7.28 5.42
N MET A 23 5.33 7.89 4.66
CA MET A 23 4.79 7.31 3.42
C MET A 23 5.89 7.09 2.37
N SER A 24 7.03 7.76 2.53
CA SER A 24 8.23 7.59 1.71
C SER A 24 9.07 6.35 2.09
N THR A 25 8.75 5.66 3.19
CA THR A 25 9.48 4.46 3.60
C THR A 25 9.22 3.33 2.60
N LYS A 26 10.30 2.67 2.19
CA LYS A 26 10.22 1.53 1.26
C LYS A 26 9.62 0.33 1.95
N LEU A 27 8.70 -0.36 1.28
CA LEU A 27 8.08 -1.58 1.80
C LEU A 27 9.14 -2.66 2.09
N SER A 28 10.22 -2.68 1.32
CA SER A 28 11.37 -3.57 1.54
C SER A 28 12.15 -3.28 2.83
N GLU A 29 12.06 -2.07 3.39
CA GLU A 29 12.65 -1.73 4.70
C GLU A 29 11.76 -2.16 5.87
N LEU A 30 10.49 -2.47 5.58
CA LEU A 30 9.49 -2.86 6.57
C LEU A 30 9.42 -4.36 6.83
N ASP A 31 10.37 -5.12 6.28
CA ASP A 31 10.41 -6.59 6.38
C ASP A 31 9.11 -7.25 5.88
N ILE A 32 8.46 -6.61 4.88
CA ILE A 32 7.25 -7.09 4.21
C ILE A 32 7.67 -8.08 3.12
N ASP A 33 7.09 -9.27 3.14
CA ASP A 33 7.28 -10.25 2.08
C ASP A 33 6.36 -9.96 0.87
N SER A 34 6.71 -10.49 -0.30
CA SER A 34 5.88 -10.30 -1.51
C SER A 34 4.45 -10.82 -1.38
N ILE A 35 4.23 -11.82 -0.51
CA ILE A 35 2.89 -12.34 -0.20
C ILE A 35 2.07 -11.31 0.57
N ASP A 36 2.67 -10.70 1.60
CA ASP A 36 2.01 -9.67 2.40
C ASP A 36 1.67 -8.44 1.55
N MET A 37 2.54 -8.09 0.60
CA MET A 37 2.30 -7.01 -0.36
C MET A 37 1.11 -7.34 -1.28
N LEU A 38 1.04 -8.56 -1.84
CA LEU A 38 -0.09 -8.99 -2.66
C LEU A 38 -1.41 -8.99 -1.87
N ASP A 39 -1.41 -9.52 -0.64
CA ASP A 39 -2.58 -9.50 0.24
C ASP A 39 -3.03 -8.05 0.52
N PHE A 40 -2.08 -7.16 0.77
CA PHE A 40 -2.37 -5.74 0.99
C PHE A 40 -3.00 -5.07 -0.24
N ILE A 41 -2.42 -5.29 -1.42
CA ILE A 41 -2.93 -4.78 -2.69
C ILE A 41 -4.35 -5.26 -2.93
N MET A 42 -4.63 -6.55 -2.74
CA MET A 42 -5.98 -7.10 -2.89
C MET A 42 -6.99 -6.39 -1.98
N VAL A 43 -6.63 -6.11 -0.72
CA VAL A 43 -7.52 -5.39 0.21
C VAL A 43 -7.75 -3.94 -0.24
N VAL A 44 -6.71 -3.29 -0.78
CA VAL A 44 -6.81 -1.94 -1.34
C VAL A 44 -7.73 -1.92 -2.57
N GLU A 45 -7.55 -2.85 -3.51
CA GLU A 45 -8.39 -3.01 -4.70
C GLU A 45 -9.86 -3.18 -4.33
N ASP A 46 -10.16 -4.09 -3.41
CA ASP A 46 -11.54 -4.36 -2.97
C ASP A 46 -12.16 -3.14 -2.26
N LYS A 47 -11.36 -2.41 -1.46
CA LYS A 47 -11.84 -1.25 -0.72
C LYS A 47 -12.13 -0.05 -1.62
N TYR A 48 -11.23 0.25 -2.55
CA TYR A 48 -11.37 1.39 -3.46
C TYR A 48 -12.11 1.03 -4.75
N ASN A 49 -12.44 -0.26 -4.94
CA ASN A 49 -13.04 -0.83 -6.13
C ASN A 49 -12.23 -0.47 -7.40
N ILE A 50 -10.92 -0.65 -7.29
CA ILE A 50 -9.92 -0.45 -8.36
C ILE A 50 -9.21 -1.77 -8.66
N GLU A 51 -8.46 -1.80 -9.75
CA GLU A 51 -7.65 -2.95 -10.16
C GLU A 51 -6.27 -2.41 -10.58
N PHE A 52 -5.21 -2.97 -10.01
CA PHE A 52 -3.83 -2.67 -10.36
C PHE A 52 -3.33 -3.65 -11.40
N GLU A 53 -2.64 -3.14 -12.42
CA GLU A 53 -1.98 -3.99 -13.41
C GLU A 53 -0.65 -4.52 -12.86
N GLU A 54 -0.18 -5.67 -13.35
CA GLU A 54 1.12 -6.23 -12.92
C GLU A 54 2.27 -5.23 -13.08
N ASP A 55 2.27 -4.47 -14.17
CA ASP A 55 3.26 -3.41 -14.43
C ASP A 55 3.21 -2.30 -13.36
N GLU A 56 2.02 -1.96 -12.85
CA GLU A 56 1.87 -0.97 -11.77
C GLU A 56 2.37 -1.54 -10.44
N LEU A 57 2.14 -2.83 -10.18
CA LEU A 57 2.61 -3.50 -8.96
C LEU A 57 4.13 -3.57 -8.89
N ASP A 58 4.79 -3.77 -10.03
CA ASP A 58 6.25 -3.78 -10.15
C ASP A 58 6.86 -2.38 -9.87
N GLU A 59 6.10 -1.30 -10.07
CA GLU A 59 6.52 0.07 -9.78
C GLU A 59 6.31 0.49 -8.32
N ILE A 60 5.56 -0.29 -7.53
CA ILE A 60 5.28 0.03 -6.12
C ILE A 60 6.50 -0.27 -5.25
N GLU A 61 7.17 0.79 -4.78
CA GLU A 61 8.26 0.66 -3.79
C GLU A 61 7.83 1.14 -2.39
N THR A 62 6.88 2.07 -2.32
CA THR A 62 6.47 2.76 -1.09
C THR A 62 4.96 2.82 -0.94
N LEU A 63 4.48 3.10 0.27
CA LEU A 63 3.05 3.38 0.49
C LEU A 63 2.56 4.64 -0.23
N SER A 64 3.46 5.61 -0.50
CA SER A 64 3.12 6.80 -1.28
C SER A 64 2.76 6.43 -2.72
N ASP A 65 3.47 5.48 -3.33
CA ASP A 65 3.21 5.05 -4.70
C ASP A 65 1.81 4.42 -4.81
N ILE A 66 1.45 3.55 -3.85
CA ILE A 66 0.11 2.97 -3.77
C ILE A 66 -0.96 4.07 -3.63
N ALA A 67 -0.73 5.05 -2.75
CA ALA A 67 -1.65 6.17 -2.57
C ALA A 67 -1.85 6.97 -3.87
N GLU A 68 -0.78 7.21 -4.60
CA GLU A 68 -0.81 7.95 -5.87
C GLU A 68 -1.52 7.16 -6.96
N LEU A 69 -1.31 5.85 -7.06
CA LEU A 69 -2.03 5.00 -8.01
C LEU A 69 -3.54 5.00 -7.72
N ILE A 70 -3.96 4.90 -6.45
CA ILE A 70 -5.37 5.00 -6.07
C ILE A 70 -5.94 6.37 -6.45
N GLU A 71 -5.23 7.45 -6.11
CA GLU A 71 -5.65 8.82 -6.43
C GLU A 71 -5.68 9.08 -7.95
N SER A 72 -4.88 8.37 -8.74
CA SER A 72 -4.91 8.47 -10.21
C SER A 72 -6.13 7.79 -10.84
N LYS A 73 -6.67 6.76 -10.18
CA LYS A 73 -7.80 5.94 -10.64
C LYS A 73 -9.16 6.44 -10.10
N ASN A 74 -9.19 7.42 -9.19
CA ASN A 74 -10.39 7.94 -8.50
C ASN A 74 -10.62 9.43 -8.79
#